data_AF-A0A7C0V110-F1
#
_entry.id   AF-A0A7C0V110-F1
#
_cell.length_a   1.000
_cell.length_b   1.000
_cell.length_c   1.000
_cell.angle_alpha   90.00
_cell.angle_beta   90.00
_cell.angle_gamma   90.00
#
_symmetry.space_group_name_H-M   'P 1'
#
loop_
_entity.id
_entity.type
_entity.pdbx_description
1 polymer ?
#
loop_
_entity_poly.entity_id
_entity_poly.type
_entity_poly.pdbx_seq_one_letter_code
_entity_poly.pdbx_strand_id
1 'polypeptide(L)'
;DVMTKGLPTIDAEATLVEAARMMSQLNVMRLGVMHRGKLVGIITSRDILSVTPELIEIMIERAKIEYEEAEEGTPISGYCDRCGQWSEDLKEVEGQFLCEECRIELSEEEEG
;
A
#
# COMPACT_ATOMS: atom_id res chain seq x y z
N ASP A 1 2.21 -22.77 30.45
CA ASP A 1 2.40 -21.36 30.86
C ASP A 1 2.79 -20.58 29.62
N VAL A 2 1.90 -19.73 29.09
CA VAL A 2 2.14 -18.97 27.83
C VAL A 2 1.76 -17.51 28.10
N MET A 3 2.51 -16.87 28.98
CA MET A 3 2.55 -15.41 29.06
C MET A 3 3.71 -14.92 28.20
N THR A 4 3.41 -14.17 27.13
CA THR A 4 4.43 -13.44 26.39
C THR A 4 5.05 -12.42 27.33
N LYS A 5 6.38 -12.51 27.54
CA LYS A 5 7.11 -11.60 28.43
C LYS A 5 6.96 -10.15 27.94
N GLY A 6 6.39 -9.31 28.79
CA GLY A 6 6.33 -7.86 28.64
C GLY A 6 5.36 -7.38 27.55
N LEU A 7 4.10 -7.16 27.90
CA LEU A 7 3.22 -6.34 27.07
C LEU A 7 3.84 -4.94 26.97
N PRO A 8 4.17 -4.42 25.77
CA PRO A 8 4.68 -3.06 25.65
C PRO A 8 3.66 -2.07 26.19
N THR A 9 4.13 -1.06 26.92
CA THR A 9 3.27 -0.09 27.58
C THR A 9 3.58 1.34 27.13
N ILE A 10 2.56 2.19 27.18
CA ILE A 10 2.63 3.62 26.88
C ILE A 10 1.99 4.43 28.01
N ASP A 11 2.44 5.66 28.21
CA ASP A 11 1.84 6.57 29.20
C ASP A 11 0.43 7.02 28.76
N ALA A 12 -0.48 7.19 29.73
CA ALA A 12 -1.84 7.68 29.50
C ALA A 12 -1.91 9.12 28.96
N GLU A 13 -0.84 9.91 29.12
CA GLU A 13 -0.73 11.27 28.61
C GLU A 13 -0.15 11.32 27.18
N ALA A 14 0.28 10.17 26.63
CA ALA A 14 0.79 10.10 25.27
C ALA A 14 -0.32 10.26 24.22
N THR A 15 0.05 10.84 23.08
CA THR A 15 -0.83 11.04 21.93
C THR A 15 -1.09 9.74 21.16
N LEU A 16 -2.19 9.71 20.41
CA LEU A 16 -2.50 8.57 19.52
C LEU A 16 -1.41 8.35 18.46
N VAL A 17 -0.74 9.43 18.01
CA VAL A 17 0.36 9.36 17.04
C VAL A 17 1.57 8.65 17.64
N GLU A 18 1.89 8.93 18.91
CA GLU A 18 2.97 8.24 19.63
C GLU A 18 2.64 6.76 19.85
N ALA A 19 1.39 6.46 20.21
CA ALA A 19 0.91 5.07 20.31
C ALA A 19 1.04 4.33 18.97
N ALA A 20 0.59 4.92 17.86
CA ALA A 20 0.70 4.35 16.52
C ALA A 20 2.15 4.11 16.10
N ARG A 21 3.03 5.09 16.34
CA ARG A 21 4.47 4.96 16.06
C ARG A 21 5.10 3.84 16.86
N MET A 22 4.80 3.74 18.16
CA MET A 22 5.33 2.68 19.01
C MET A 22 4.83 1.29 18.59
N MET A 23 3.54 1.18 18.24
CA MET A 23 2.97 -0.05 17.67
C MET A 23 3.70 -0.48 16.40
N SER A 24 3.96 0.46 15.48
CA SER A 24 4.71 0.21 14.25
C SER A 24 6.16 -0.20 14.52
N GLN A 25 6.88 0.53 15.38
CA GLN A 25 8.28 0.27 15.70
C GLN A 25 8.50 -1.09 16.38
N LEU A 26 7.59 -1.48 17.27
CA LEU A 26 7.68 -2.74 18.02
C LEU A 26 6.98 -3.89 17.30
N ASN A 27 6.36 -3.64 16.14
CA ASN A 27 5.53 -4.59 15.39
C ASN A 27 4.47 -5.26 16.27
N VAL A 28 3.75 -4.46 17.07
CA VAL A 28 2.67 -4.90 17.97
C VAL A 28 1.39 -4.13 17.69
N MET A 29 0.24 -4.77 17.89
CA MET A 29 -1.07 -4.14 17.65
C MET A 29 -1.75 -3.61 18.93
N ARG A 30 -1.13 -3.81 20.08
CA ARG A 30 -1.72 -3.55 21.40
C ARG A 30 -0.65 -3.01 22.35
N LEU A 31 -1.00 -1.96 23.08
CA LEU A 31 -0.17 -1.38 24.14
C LEU A 31 -0.97 -1.36 25.45
N GLY A 32 -0.31 -1.66 26.56
CA GLY A 32 -0.86 -1.39 27.89
C GLY A 32 -0.75 0.10 28.21
N VAL A 33 -1.80 0.71 28.75
CA VAL A 33 -1.79 2.13 29.13
C VAL A 33 -1.46 2.25 30.60
N MET A 34 -0.40 3.00 30.91
CA MET A 34 0.11 3.22 32.26
C MET A 34 -0.20 4.65 32.71
N HIS A 35 -0.69 4.82 33.93
CA HIS A 35 -0.83 6.12 34.57
C HIS A 35 -0.28 6.05 35.99
N ARG A 36 0.69 6.91 36.32
CA ARG A 36 1.34 6.96 37.65
C ARG A 36 1.82 5.57 38.12
N GLY A 37 2.45 4.83 37.21
CA GLY A 37 3.01 3.50 37.49
C GLY A 37 1.98 2.37 37.60
N LYS A 38 0.70 2.61 37.29
CA LYS A 38 -0.36 1.58 37.30
C LYS A 38 -0.89 1.33 35.90
N LEU A 39 -1.15 0.07 35.57
CA LEU A 39 -1.85 -0.31 34.36
C LEU A 39 -3.32 0.09 34.50
N VAL A 40 -3.78 1.03 33.67
CA VAL A 40 -5.15 1.57 33.72
C VAL A 40 -6.00 1.10 32.55
N GLY A 41 -5.40 0.56 31.48
CA GLY A 41 -6.14 0.09 30.33
C GLY A 41 -5.28 -0.53 29.24
N ILE A 42 -5.89 -0.74 28.08
CA ILE A 42 -5.26 -1.24 26.87
C ILE A 42 -5.75 -0.37 25.72
N ILE A 43 -4.85 -0.02 24.81
CA ILE A 43 -5.17 0.61 23.53
C ILE A 43 -4.72 -0.30 22.39
N THR A 44 -5.52 -0.39 21.34
CA THR A 44 -5.26 -1.20 20.15
C THR A 44 -5.19 -0.35 18.90
N SER A 45 -4.58 -0.88 17.83
CA SER A 45 -4.57 -0.19 16.54
C SER A 45 -5.98 0.08 15.98
N ARG A 46 -6.97 -0.74 16.33
CA ARG A 46 -8.38 -0.52 15.97
C ARG A 46 -8.97 0.72 16.64
N ASP A 47 -8.59 0.98 17.89
CA ASP A 47 -9.03 2.18 18.63
C ASP A 47 -8.42 3.46 18.03
N ILE A 48 -7.23 3.36 17.43
CA ILE A 48 -6.60 4.48 16.72
C ILE A 48 -7.34 4.74 15.40
N LEU A 49 -7.60 3.68 14.62
CA LEU A 49 -8.29 3.77 13.33
C LEU A 49 -9.73 4.27 13.44
N SER A 50 -10.42 3.98 14.55
CA SER A 50 -11.81 4.42 14.76
C SER A 50 -11.95 5.92 15.04
N VAL A 51 -10.88 6.59 15.47
CA VAL A 51 -10.91 8.03 15.83
C VAL A 51 -10.61 8.93 14.64
N THR A 52 -10.04 8.39 13.55
CA THR A 52 -9.71 9.17 12.34
C THR A 52 -10.18 8.48 11.04
N PRO A 53 -11.49 8.37 10.79
CA PRO A 53 -12.03 7.81 9.56
C PRO A 53 -11.53 8.53 8.30
N GLU A 54 -11.30 9.84 8.39
CA GLU A 54 -10.89 10.69 7.25
C GLU A 54 -9.49 10.32 6.73
N LEU A 55 -8.60 9.83 7.60
CA LEU A 55 -7.28 9.35 7.19
C LEU A 55 -7.39 8.04 6.39
N ILE A 56 -8.39 7.20 6.68
CA ILE A 56 -8.63 5.95 5.95
C ILE A 56 -9.09 6.27 4.52
N GLU A 57 -10.00 7.23 4.34
CA GLU A 57 -10.46 7.67 3.02
C GLU A 57 -9.30 8.21 2.16
N ILE A 58 -8.46 9.06 2.73
CA ILE A 58 -7.29 9.62 2.03
C ILE A 58 -6.27 8.52 1.67
N MET A 59 -6.03 7.58 2.59
CA MET A 59 -5.11 6.45 2.33
C MET A 59 -5.63 5.53 1.22
N ILE A 60 -6.93 5.27 1.18
CA ILE A 60 -7.56 4.45 0.13
C ILE A 60 -7.45 5.14 -1.23
N GLU A 61 -7.73 6.44 -1.32
CA GLU A 61 -7.59 7.16 -2.59
C GLU A 61 -6.13 7.20 -3.09
N ARG A 62 -5.16 7.35 -2.19
CA ARG A 62 -3.74 7.21 -2.55
C ARG A 62 -3.38 5.80 -3.02
N ALA A 63 -3.89 4.78 -2.35
CA ALA A 63 -3.66 3.40 -2.75
C ALA A 63 -4.29 3.07 -4.12
N LYS A 64 -5.42 3.70 -4.49
CA LYS A 64 -6.00 3.58 -5.83
C LYS A 64 -5.11 4.23 -6.90
N ILE A 65 -4.56 5.41 -6.61
CA ILE A 65 -3.59 6.07 -7.51
C ILE A 65 -2.34 5.19 -7.69
N GLU A 66 -1.79 4.64 -6.61
CA GLU A 66 -0.64 3.71 -6.68
C GLU A 66 -0.98 2.39 -7.40
N TYR A 67 -2.24 1.94 -7.37
CA TYR A 67 -2.71 0.77 -8.10
C TYR A 67 -2.87 1.03 -9.61
N GLU A 68 -3.30 2.22 -10.01
CA GLU A 68 -3.36 2.62 -11.42
C GLU A 68 -1.95 2.78 -12.01
N GLU A 69 -0.98 3.31 -11.24
CA GLU A 69 0.44 3.39 -11.65
C GLU A 69 1.10 2.01 -11.84
N ALA A 70 0.55 0.94 -11.26
CA ALA A 70 1.10 -0.41 -11.39
C ALA A 70 0.64 -1.16 -12.65
N GLU A 71 -0.48 -0.78 -13.27
CA GLU A 71 -0.95 -1.34 -14.55
C GLU A 71 -0.55 -0.47 -15.76
N GLU A 72 -0.33 0.83 -15.56
CA GLU A 72 0.24 1.71 -16.56
C GLU A 72 1.70 2.03 -16.21
N GLY A 73 2.59 1.08 -16.55
CA GLY A 73 4.00 1.41 -16.72
C GLY A 73 4.12 2.69 -17.54
N THR A 74 5.05 3.58 -17.15
CA THR A 74 5.21 4.90 -17.77
C THR A 74 5.20 4.73 -19.30
N PRO A 75 4.25 5.34 -20.04
CA PRO A 75 4.15 5.12 -21.48
C PRO A 75 5.50 5.37 -22.13
N ILE A 76 6.09 4.33 -22.71
CA ILE A 76 7.38 4.47 -23.37
C ILE A 76 7.07 4.98 -24.78
N SER A 77 7.55 6.17 -25.09
CA SER A 77 7.53 6.66 -26.47
C SER A 77 8.75 6.14 -27.22
N GLY A 78 8.53 5.62 -28.43
CA GLY A 78 9.57 4.99 -29.22
C GLY A 78 9.04 4.38 -30.52
N TYR A 79 9.88 3.61 -31.20
CA TYR A 79 9.47 2.84 -32.38
C TYR A 79 8.98 1.45 -31.95
N CYS A 80 7.83 1.04 -32.46
CA CYS A 80 7.29 -0.30 -32.27
C CYS A 80 8.21 -1.35 -32.91
N ASP A 81 8.54 -2.42 -32.19
CA ASP A 81 9.42 -3.49 -32.66
C ASP A 81 8.81 -4.34 -33.79
N ARG A 82 7.47 -4.33 -33.94
CA ARG A 82 6.75 -5.10 -34.99
C ARG A 82 6.50 -4.29 -36.26
N CYS A 83 5.92 -3.08 -36.16
CA CYS A 83 5.59 -2.26 -37.33
C CYS A 83 6.61 -1.16 -37.65
N GLY A 84 7.52 -0.84 -36.73
CA GLY A 84 8.51 0.22 -36.90
C GLY A 84 7.94 1.64 -36.85
N GLN A 85 6.65 1.80 -36.52
CA GLN A 85 6.03 3.13 -36.39
C GLN A 85 6.33 3.72 -35.02
N TRP A 86 6.52 5.04 -34.99
CA TRP A 86 6.61 5.77 -33.72
C TRP A 86 5.26 5.72 -33.00
N SER A 87 5.30 5.40 -31.70
CA SER A 87 4.14 5.42 -30.81
C SER A 87 4.51 6.09 -29.50
N GLU A 88 3.56 6.78 -28.89
CA GLU A 88 3.69 7.33 -27.53
C GLU A 88 3.13 6.36 -26.46
N ASP A 89 2.58 5.22 -26.89
CA ASP A 89 2.01 4.17 -26.03
C ASP A 89 2.56 2.78 -26.43
N LEU A 90 3.86 2.56 -26.19
CA LEU A 90 4.46 1.23 -26.28
C LEU A 90 4.32 0.48 -24.96
N LYS A 91 3.93 -0.80 -25.05
CA LYS A 91 3.92 -1.74 -23.92
C LYS A 91 4.78 -2.95 -24.27
N GLU A 92 5.47 -3.48 -23.26
CA GLU A 92 6.30 -4.68 -23.40
C GLU A 92 5.40 -5.93 -23.44
N VAL A 93 5.50 -6.71 -24.51
CA VAL A 93 4.83 -8.00 -24.71
C VAL A 93 5.89 -9.00 -25.12
N GLU A 94 6.09 -10.05 -24.32
CA GLU A 94 7.12 -11.09 -24.56
C GLU A 94 8.55 -10.55 -24.83
N GLY A 95 8.91 -9.41 -24.25
CA GLY A 95 10.21 -8.76 -24.45
C GLY A 95 10.32 -7.88 -25.70
N GLN A 96 9.20 -7.61 -26.39
CA GLN A 96 9.10 -6.67 -27.50
C GLN A 96 8.23 -5.46 -27.12
N PHE A 97 8.62 -4.26 -27.53
CA PHE A 97 7.83 -3.05 -27.33
C PHE A 97 6.87 -2.84 -28.50
N LEU A 98 5.58 -3.04 -28.25
CA LEU A 98 4.56 -3.03 -29.29
C LEU A 98 3.59 -1.87 -29.10
N CYS A 99 3.19 -1.22 -30.21
CA CYS A 99 2.10 -0.25 -30.22
C CYS A 99 0.74 -0.94 -30.03
N GLU A 100 -0.28 -0.17 -29.64
CA GLU A 100 -1.64 -0.65 -29.43
C GLU A 100 -2.18 -1.50 -30.60
N GLU A 101 -2.05 -1.02 -31.84
CA GLU A 101 -2.50 -1.73 -33.04
C GLU A 101 -1.83 -3.11 -33.18
N CYS A 102 -0.51 -3.17 -33.00
CA CYS A 102 0.25 -4.42 -33.08
C CYS A 102 -0.08 -5.39 -31.94
N ARG A 103 -0.49 -4.89 -30.77
CA ARG A 103 -0.92 -5.73 -29.63
C ARG A 103 -2.29 -6.36 -29.87
N ILE A 104 -3.23 -5.60 -30.44
CA ILE A 104 -4.59 -6.09 -30.74
C ILE A 104 -4.52 -7.23 -31.76
N GLU A 105 -3.75 -7.05 -32.83
CA GLU A 105 -3.57 -8.10 -33.85
C GLU A 105 -2.98 -9.40 -33.28
N LEU A 106 -2.03 -9.30 -32.34
CA LEU A 106 -1.47 -10.50 -31.69
C LEU A 106 -2.49 -11.22 -30.82
N SER A 107 -3.33 -10.49 -30.08
CA SER A 107 -4.40 -11.12 -29.28
C SER A 107 -5.46 -11.81 -30.14
N GLU A 108 -5.73 -11.29 -31.34
CA GLU A 108 -6.67 -11.91 -32.29
C GLU A 108 -6.10 -13.18 -32.95
N GLU A 109 -4.77 -13.27 -33.10
CA GLU A 109 -4.07 -14.46 -33.63
C GLU A 109 -4.03 -15.62 -32.62
N GLU A 110 -4.07 -15.35 -31.31
CA GLU A 110 -4.04 -16.39 -30.24
C GLU A 110 -5.41 -17.02 -29.96
N GLU A 111 -6.52 -16.38 -30.35
CA GLU A 111 -7.90 -16.86 -30.14
C GLU A 111 -8.48 -17.67 -31.33
N GLY A 112 -7.70 -17.88 -32.41
CA GLY A 112 -8.09 -18.61 -33.63
C GLY A 112 -7.49 -20.01 -33.75
#